data_AF-A0A7U9X684-F1
#
_entry.id   AF-A0A7U9X684-F1
#
_cell.length_a   1.000
_cell.length_b   1.000
_cell.length_c   1.000
_cell.angle_alpha   90.00
_cell.angle_beta   90.00
_cell.angle_gamma   90.00
#
_symmetry.space_group_name_H-M   'P 1'
#
loop_
_entity.id
_entity.type
_entity.pdbx_description
1 polymer ?
#
loop_
_entity_poly.entity_id
_entity_poly.type
_entity_poly.pdbx_seq_one_letter_code
_entity_poly.pdbx_strand_id
1 'polypeptide(L)'
;MAATFWKNRFTKDDRAAGLINYVLGCTHITEGAIPFAAKNPLKVLPVLMIGSSVSAVLSYLMEIEVPAPHGGFLILGLVNKPLLWVGCILVGSAIGAVLYVLVTPKVVEAAEASAGSLAVSGGNAGTVSRTEAKPAQSLYHANTVTLQVKGKTKDEVIEEMASLLEKDGTLTDKETFKKAIYEREAMSTTGMGMGIAIPHAKTNAVKIPRVAVGISKEGFDFASEDGEPAHLVFMIATNENGGDLHLKTLAELSGKLMHEEFTDSLMNAKSREEIVRLLENK
;
A
#
# COMPACT_ATOMS: atom_id res chain seq x y z
N MET A 1 13.67 13.25 -7.85
CA MET A 1 13.98 14.38 -8.76
C MET A 1 12.85 14.74 -9.71
N ALA A 2 12.31 13.82 -10.52
CA ALA A 2 11.29 14.14 -11.52
C ALA A 2 10.07 14.91 -10.95
N ALA A 3 9.51 14.44 -9.84
CA ALA A 3 8.35 15.07 -9.17
C ALA A 3 8.63 16.50 -8.64
N THR A 4 9.89 16.81 -8.32
CA THR A 4 10.29 18.12 -7.79
C THR A 4 10.44 19.16 -8.90
N PHE A 5 11.05 18.75 -10.02
CA PHE A 5 11.41 19.65 -11.12
C PHE A 5 10.29 19.80 -12.17
N TRP A 6 9.49 18.77 -12.42
CA TRP A 6 8.42 18.79 -13.44
C TRP A 6 7.02 18.76 -12.81
N LYS A 7 6.68 19.78 -12.03
CA LYS A 7 5.42 19.88 -11.25
C LYS A 7 4.14 19.68 -12.09
N ASN A 8 4.21 19.98 -13.38
CA ASN A 8 3.16 19.86 -14.39
C ASN A 8 2.94 18.42 -14.92
N ARG A 9 3.69 17.43 -14.43
CA ARG A 9 3.52 16.00 -14.75
C ARG A 9 3.16 15.14 -13.54
N PHE A 10 2.99 15.74 -12.36
CA PHE A 10 2.78 15.02 -11.09
C PHE A 10 1.68 15.68 -10.27
N THR A 11 0.83 14.86 -9.64
CA THR A 11 -0.23 15.33 -8.74
C THR A 11 0.35 15.95 -7.46
N LYS A 12 -0.49 16.53 -6.60
CA LYS A 12 -0.04 17.02 -5.27
C LYS A 12 0.46 15.86 -4.41
N ASP A 13 -0.24 14.72 -4.44
CA ASP A 13 0.14 13.52 -3.69
C ASP A 13 1.46 12.93 -4.20
N ASP A 14 1.69 12.93 -5.51
CA ASP A 14 2.95 12.47 -6.11
C ASP A 14 4.15 13.31 -5.68
N ARG A 15 3.92 14.62 -5.51
CA ARG A 15 4.95 15.54 -5.04
C ARG A 15 5.26 15.29 -3.57
N ALA A 16 4.25 15.06 -2.74
CA ALA A 16 4.42 14.69 -1.34
C ALA A 16 5.14 13.35 -1.18
N ALA A 17 4.73 12.32 -1.93
CA ALA A 17 5.43 11.04 -1.99
C ALA A 17 6.88 11.20 -2.46
N GLY A 18 7.15 12.16 -3.35
CA GLY A 18 8.50 12.48 -3.83
C GLY A 18 9.40 13.04 -2.73
N LEU A 19 8.86 13.88 -1.84
CA LEU A 19 9.56 14.38 -0.65
C LEU A 19 9.89 13.25 0.32
N ILE A 20 8.92 12.38 0.61
CA ILE A 20 9.12 11.21 1.48
C ILE A 20 10.21 10.30 0.90
N ASN A 21 10.18 10.05 -0.42
CA ASN A 21 11.16 9.23 -1.10
C ASN A 21 12.60 9.78 -0.98
N TYR A 22 12.79 11.10 -0.94
CA TYR A 22 14.12 11.66 -0.66
C TYR A 22 14.64 11.31 0.73
N VAL A 23 13.79 11.45 1.75
CA VAL A 23 14.16 11.17 3.14
C VAL A 23 14.52 9.70 3.30
N LEU A 24 13.65 8.81 2.80
CA LEU A 24 13.85 7.36 2.85
C LEU A 24 15.11 6.93 2.07
N GLY A 25 15.29 7.44 0.85
CA GLY A 25 16.46 7.11 0.04
C GLY A 25 17.77 7.55 0.69
N CYS A 26 17.77 8.70 1.38
CA CYS A 26 18.92 9.16 2.16
C CYS A 26 19.28 8.22 3.32
N THR A 27 18.33 7.45 3.85
CA THR A 27 18.56 6.46 4.92
C THR A 27 18.65 5.02 4.39
N HIS A 28 18.92 4.85 3.09
CA HIS A 28 19.00 3.53 2.43
C HIS A 28 17.69 2.73 2.38
N ILE A 29 16.56 3.41 2.55
CA ILE A 29 15.22 2.83 2.42
C ILE A 29 14.73 3.11 0.98
N THR A 30 14.49 2.06 0.20
CA THR A 30 14.16 2.17 -1.24
C THR A 30 12.66 2.11 -1.52
N GLU A 31 11.88 1.80 -0.51
CA GLU A 31 10.43 1.59 -0.50
C GLU A 31 9.68 2.85 -0.93
N GLY A 32 10.26 4.04 -0.69
CA GLY A 32 9.73 5.31 -1.17
C GLY A 32 9.60 5.40 -2.69
N ALA A 33 10.29 4.54 -3.45
CA ALA A 33 10.18 4.46 -4.91
C ALA A 33 9.03 3.55 -5.38
N ILE A 34 8.50 2.66 -4.53
CA ILE A 34 7.44 1.70 -4.88
C ILE A 34 6.19 2.39 -5.43
N PRO A 35 5.65 3.46 -4.82
CA PRO A 35 4.46 4.14 -5.34
C PRO A 35 4.65 4.71 -6.75
N PHE A 36 5.88 5.05 -7.13
CA PHE A 36 6.21 5.54 -8.47
C PHE A 36 6.37 4.40 -9.47
N ALA A 37 7.03 3.31 -9.07
CA ALA A 37 7.21 2.12 -9.91
C ALA A 37 5.88 1.41 -10.20
N ALA A 38 4.98 1.33 -9.21
CA ALA A 38 3.70 0.63 -9.31
C ALA A 38 2.74 1.22 -10.37
N LYS A 39 2.85 2.52 -10.68
CA LYS A 39 1.95 3.19 -11.66
C LYS A 39 2.11 2.67 -13.08
N ASN A 40 3.34 2.32 -13.48
CA ASN A 40 3.62 1.72 -14.78
C ASN A 40 4.94 0.93 -14.72
N PRO A 41 4.92 -0.29 -14.15
CA PRO A 41 6.14 -1.04 -13.87
C PRO A 41 6.99 -1.29 -15.12
N LEU A 42 6.34 -1.63 -16.24
CA LEU A 42 7.01 -1.95 -17.50
C LEU A 42 7.80 -0.78 -18.10
N LYS A 43 7.39 0.47 -17.84
CA LYS A 43 8.10 1.66 -18.33
C LYS A 43 8.99 2.30 -17.28
N VAL A 44 8.58 2.26 -16.01
CA VAL A 44 9.27 2.96 -14.92
C VAL A 44 10.46 2.16 -14.40
N LEU A 45 10.33 0.84 -14.23
CA LEU A 45 11.43 0.02 -13.70
C LEU A 45 12.70 0.11 -14.56
N PRO A 46 12.63 -0.02 -15.90
CA PRO A 46 13.82 0.14 -16.75
C PRO A 46 14.48 1.51 -16.60
N VAL A 47 13.69 2.57 -16.45
CA VAL A 47 14.19 3.94 -16.26
C VAL A 47 14.94 4.08 -14.93
N LEU A 48 14.38 3.55 -13.84
CA LEU A 48 15.04 3.57 -12.54
C LEU A 48 16.34 2.76 -12.56
N MET A 49 16.32 1.58 -13.21
CA MET A 49 17.52 0.74 -13.37
C MET A 49 18.62 1.47 -14.14
N ILE A 50 18.28 2.22 -15.21
CA ILE A 50 19.25 3.01 -15.97
C ILE A 50 19.85 4.12 -15.09
N GLY A 51 19.02 4.86 -14.35
CA GLY A 51 19.50 5.91 -13.43
C GLY A 51 20.47 5.39 -12.37
N SER A 52 20.11 4.27 -11.72
CA SER A 52 20.96 3.61 -10.72
C SER A 52 22.26 3.06 -11.33
N SER A 53 22.18 2.45 -12.51
CA SER A 53 23.34 1.92 -13.23
C SER A 53 24.35 3.01 -13.57
N VAL A 54 23.87 4.19 -14.03
CA VAL A 54 24.77 5.32 -14.34
C VAL A 54 25.48 5.81 -13.09
N SER A 55 24.76 5.95 -11.97
CA SER A 55 25.38 6.33 -10.68
C SER A 55 26.45 5.32 -10.24
N ALA A 56 26.17 4.02 -10.38
CA ALA A 56 27.09 2.95 -10.01
C ALA A 56 28.35 2.94 -10.89
N VAL A 57 28.18 3.04 -12.21
CA VAL A 57 29.31 3.09 -13.16
C VAL A 57 30.16 4.33 -12.94
N LEU A 58 29.55 5.51 -12.72
CA LEU A 58 30.30 6.72 -12.42
C LEU A 58 31.08 6.60 -11.10
N SER A 59 30.47 6.01 -10.07
CA SER A 59 31.15 5.79 -8.79
C SER A 59 32.34 4.85 -8.93
N TYR A 60 32.20 3.81 -9.76
CA TYR A 60 33.28 2.87 -10.08
C TYR A 60 34.42 3.54 -10.86
N LEU A 61 34.10 4.30 -11.92
CA LEU A 61 35.09 5.01 -12.74
C LEU A 61 35.88 6.07 -11.96
N MET A 62 35.26 6.63 -10.93
CA MET A 62 35.86 7.65 -10.07
C MET A 62 36.64 7.05 -8.88
N GLU A 63 36.77 5.72 -8.83
CA GLU A 63 37.45 4.96 -7.77
C GLU A 63 36.90 5.33 -6.38
N ILE A 64 35.56 5.37 -6.27
CA ILE A 64 34.88 5.64 -5.01
C ILE A 64 34.67 4.33 -4.27
N GLU A 65 35.14 4.28 -3.03
CA GLU A 65 35.01 3.12 -2.16
C GLU A 65 34.12 3.44 -0.99
N VAL A 66 33.21 2.51 -0.72
CA VAL A 66 32.27 2.55 0.40
C VAL A 66 32.50 1.29 1.24
N PRO A 67 33.16 1.40 2.41
CA PRO A 67 33.52 0.24 3.22
C PRO A 67 32.34 -0.31 4.05
N ALA A 68 31.20 0.36 4.05
CA ALA A 68 30.01 -0.05 4.78
C ALA A 68 29.16 -1.06 3.97
N PRO A 69 28.57 -2.09 4.62
CA PRO A 69 27.71 -3.07 3.96
C PRO A 69 26.32 -2.50 3.58
N HIS A 70 26.01 -1.29 4.05
CA HIS A 70 24.79 -0.56 3.76
C HIS A 70 25.13 0.81 3.15
N GLY A 71 24.26 1.32 2.28
CA GLY A 71 24.32 2.66 1.68
C GLY A 71 23.64 3.74 2.53
N GLY A 72 23.18 4.80 1.85
CA GLY A 72 22.56 5.98 2.45
C GLY A 72 23.59 7.05 2.87
N PHE A 73 23.12 8.25 3.14
CA PHE A 73 23.98 9.38 3.55
C PHE A 73 24.52 9.26 4.97
N LEU A 74 24.04 8.28 5.75
CA LEU A 74 24.55 8.01 7.10
C LEU A 74 26.02 7.54 7.10
N ILE A 75 26.47 6.94 6.00
CA ILE A 75 27.85 6.46 5.83
C ILE A 75 28.76 7.48 5.13
N LEU A 76 28.30 8.72 4.90
CA LEU A 76 29.07 9.72 4.14
C LEU A 76 30.49 9.93 4.71
N GLY A 77 30.65 9.85 6.04
CA GLY A 77 31.96 9.98 6.70
C GLY A 77 32.91 8.79 6.52
N LEU A 78 32.41 7.66 6.01
CA LEU A 78 33.18 6.44 5.73
C LEU A 78 33.62 6.35 4.26
N VAL A 79 33.05 7.18 3.37
CA VAL A 79 33.36 7.19 1.94
C VAL A 79 34.67 7.93 1.69
N ASN A 80 35.54 7.39 0.84
CA ASN A 80 36.84 8.00 0.53
C ASN A 80 36.72 9.40 -0.13
N LYS A 81 35.75 9.57 -1.03
CA LYS A 81 35.47 10.79 -1.81
C LYS A 81 34.00 11.19 -1.68
N PRO A 82 33.55 11.66 -0.50
CA PRO A 82 32.13 11.80 -0.18
C PRO A 82 31.37 12.78 -1.09
N LEU A 83 31.97 13.94 -1.40
CA LEU A 83 31.33 14.93 -2.27
C LEU A 83 31.20 14.42 -3.72
N LEU A 84 32.21 13.69 -4.20
CA LEU A 84 32.21 13.11 -5.53
C LEU A 84 31.15 12.01 -5.64
N TRP A 85 31.00 11.19 -4.59
CA TRP A 85 30.00 10.14 -4.49
C TRP A 85 28.58 10.70 -4.55
N VAL A 86 28.31 11.76 -3.79
CA VAL A 86 27.03 12.49 -3.87
C VAL A 86 26.83 13.05 -5.28
N GLY A 87 27.88 13.58 -5.90
CA GLY A 87 27.85 14.02 -7.30
C GLY A 87 27.41 12.92 -8.27
N CYS A 88 27.98 11.72 -8.17
CA CYS A 88 27.62 10.56 -9.00
C CYS A 88 26.14 10.17 -8.83
N ILE A 89 25.64 10.16 -7.58
CA ILE A 89 24.23 9.89 -7.26
C ILE A 89 23.33 10.93 -7.89
N LEU A 90 23.69 12.21 -7.78
CA LEU A 90 22.90 13.30 -8.36
C LEU A 90 22.86 13.22 -9.89
N VAL A 91 23.97 12.87 -10.55
CA VAL A 91 24.02 12.69 -12.00
C VAL A 91 23.12 11.54 -12.45
N GLY A 92 23.22 10.37 -11.81
CA GLY A 92 22.35 9.22 -12.11
C GLY A 92 20.86 9.52 -11.87
N SER A 93 20.55 10.20 -10.76
CA SER A 93 19.19 10.63 -10.42
C SER A 93 18.63 11.66 -11.41
N ALA A 94 19.46 12.58 -11.91
CA ALA A 94 19.08 13.58 -12.91
C ALA A 94 18.75 12.92 -14.26
N ILE A 95 19.61 12.00 -14.73
CA ILE A 95 19.36 11.24 -15.97
C ILE A 95 18.10 10.40 -15.83
N GLY A 96 17.95 9.67 -14.72
CA GLY A 96 16.74 8.92 -14.40
C GLY A 96 15.50 9.80 -14.39
N ALA A 97 15.58 11.03 -13.84
CA ALA A 97 14.47 11.97 -13.81
C ALA A 97 14.05 12.45 -15.22
N VAL A 98 15.02 12.75 -16.09
CA VAL A 98 14.74 13.14 -17.48
C VAL A 98 14.06 11.99 -18.23
N LEU A 99 14.61 10.78 -18.16
CA LEU A 99 14.02 9.59 -18.78
C LEU A 99 12.63 9.29 -18.23
N TYR A 100 12.43 9.47 -16.92
CA TYR A 100 11.13 9.27 -16.27
C TYR A 100 10.08 10.23 -16.83
N VAL A 101 10.42 11.50 -17.02
CA VAL A 101 9.54 12.50 -17.62
C VAL A 101 9.22 12.20 -19.09
N LEU A 102 10.12 11.56 -19.83
CA LEU A 102 9.86 11.15 -21.21
C LEU A 102 8.84 10.00 -21.29
N VAL A 103 8.91 9.05 -20.36
CA VAL A 103 7.96 7.92 -20.33
C VAL A 103 6.63 8.25 -19.66
N THR A 104 6.57 9.34 -18.88
CA THR A 104 5.34 9.77 -18.20
C THR A 104 4.59 10.84 -19.00
N PRO A 105 3.32 10.60 -19.38
CA PRO A 105 2.52 11.58 -20.11
C PRO A 105 2.24 12.82 -19.26
N LYS A 106 1.92 13.95 -19.91
CA LYS A 106 1.50 15.17 -19.19
C LYS A 106 0.20 14.86 -18.46
N VAL A 107 0.13 15.27 -17.20
CA VAL A 107 -1.13 15.29 -16.48
C VAL A 107 -1.94 16.43 -17.11
N VAL A 108 -2.90 16.09 -17.96
CA VAL A 108 -3.95 17.04 -18.35
C VAL A 108 -4.79 17.22 -17.10
N GLU A 109 -4.78 18.44 -16.57
CA GLU A 109 -5.59 18.80 -15.42
C GLU A 109 -7.07 18.73 -15.85
N ALA A 110 -7.71 17.57 -15.63
CA ALA A 110 -9.15 17.54 -15.48
C ALA A 110 -9.43 18.30 -14.18
N ALA A 111 -9.98 19.51 -14.34
CA ALA A 111 -10.34 20.36 -13.23
C ALA A 111 -11.31 19.63 -12.28
N GLU A 112 -10.80 19.44 -11.07
CA GLU A 112 -11.45 19.41 -9.76
C GLU A 112 -12.43 18.28 -9.40
N ALA A 113 -12.08 17.55 -8.34
CA ALA A 113 -13.05 17.05 -7.37
C ALA A 113 -12.47 17.16 -5.94
N SER A 114 -12.40 18.40 -5.44
CA SER A 114 -12.63 18.70 -4.01
C SER A 114 -12.67 20.21 -3.80
N ALA A 115 -13.87 20.81 -3.90
CA ALA A 115 -14.39 21.79 -2.94
C ALA A 115 -15.71 22.37 -3.47
N GLY A 116 -16.78 22.25 -2.69
CA GLY A 116 -18.07 22.83 -3.04
C GLY A 116 -19.09 22.66 -1.93
N SER A 117 -18.80 23.25 -0.77
CA SER A 117 -19.81 23.51 0.26
C SER A 117 -20.82 24.54 -0.26
N LEU A 118 -22.10 24.17 -0.12
CA LEU A 118 -23.30 25.00 0.10
C LEU A 118 -23.19 26.52 -0.14
N ALA A 119 -23.93 27.01 -1.15
CA ALA A 119 -24.67 28.27 -1.06
C ALA A 119 -25.91 28.21 -1.96
N VAL A 120 -27.04 28.60 -1.37
CA VAL A 120 -28.42 28.59 -1.90
C VAL A 120 -28.61 29.70 -2.96
N SER A 121 -29.37 29.41 -4.03
CA SER A 121 -30.49 30.23 -4.54
C SER A 121 -30.79 29.98 -6.03
N GLY A 122 -32.05 29.63 -6.32
CA GLY A 122 -32.77 30.14 -7.50
C GLY A 122 -32.83 29.28 -8.77
N GLY A 123 -33.97 28.62 -8.99
CA GLY A 123 -34.76 28.88 -10.20
C GLY A 123 -34.52 28.05 -11.48
N ASN A 124 -35.13 26.86 -11.50
CA ASN A 124 -36.00 26.30 -12.55
C ASN A 124 -35.48 25.82 -13.94
N ALA A 125 -35.98 24.62 -14.25
CA ALA A 125 -36.38 24.04 -15.55
C ALA A 125 -35.31 23.50 -16.52
N GLY A 126 -35.29 22.17 -16.66
CA GLY A 126 -34.66 21.47 -17.79
C GLY A 126 -34.36 20.01 -17.49
N THR A 127 -35.38 19.15 -17.53
CA THR A 127 -35.28 17.69 -17.36
C THR A 127 -34.38 17.05 -18.42
N VAL A 128 -33.21 16.53 -18.02
CA VAL A 128 -32.52 15.47 -18.74
C VAL A 128 -32.01 14.45 -17.72
N SER A 129 -32.50 13.22 -17.87
CA SER A 129 -32.22 12.05 -17.04
C SER A 129 -30.72 11.82 -16.88
N ARG A 130 -30.23 11.92 -15.63
CA ARG A 130 -28.85 11.61 -15.22
C ARG A 130 -28.78 10.11 -14.92
N THR A 131 -27.97 9.37 -15.67
CA THR A 131 -27.58 8.01 -15.32
C THR A 131 -26.78 8.06 -14.02
N GLU A 132 -27.33 7.49 -12.95
CA GLU A 132 -26.74 7.46 -11.61
C GLU A 132 -25.41 6.70 -11.61
N ALA A 133 -24.35 7.32 -11.10
CA ALA A 133 -23.10 6.63 -10.78
C ALA A 133 -23.34 5.71 -9.57
N LYS A 134 -23.01 4.42 -9.72
CA LYS A 134 -23.14 3.42 -8.64
C LYS A 134 -22.33 3.86 -7.40
N PRO A 135 -22.89 3.74 -6.18
CA PRO A 135 -22.18 4.10 -4.96
C PRO A 135 -20.97 3.17 -4.75
N ALA A 136 -19.86 3.73 -4.26
CA ALA A 136 -18.70 2.94 -3.83
C ALA A 136 -19.12 1.99 -2.72
N GLN A 137 -19.05 0.69 -2.97
CA GLN A 137 -19.51 -0.35 -2.05
C GLN A 137 -18.53 -0.44 -0.87
N SER A 138 -19.02 -0.38 0.37
CA SER A 138 -18.16 -0.50 1.56
C SER A 138 -17.47 -1.86 1.61
N LEU A 139 -16.19 -1.86 1.99
CA LEU A 139 -15.36 -3.07 2.13
C LEU A 139 -15.54 -3.77 3.48
N TYR A 140 -16.11 -3.09 4.48
CA TYR A 140 -16.21 -3.58 5.85
C TYR A 140 -17.67 -3.85 6.21
N HIS A 141 -17.99 -5.10 6.53
CA HIS A 141 -19.33 -5.51 6.91
C HIS A 141 -19.29 -6.16 8.29
N ALA A 142 -20.30 -5.90 9.12
CA ALA A 142 -20.38 -6.51 10.45
C ALA A 142 -20.40 -8.06 10.38
N ASN A 143 -20.92 -8.64 9.29
CA ASN A 143 -20.95 -10.09 9.08
C ASN A 143 -19.55 -10.71 8.87
N THR A 144 -18.58 -9.91 8.44
CA THR A 144 -17.19 -10.34 8.22
C THR A 144 -16.27 -9.94 9.37
N VAL A 145 -16.83 -9.56 10.52
CA VAL A 145 -16.08 -9.26 11.74
C VAL A 145 -16.27 -10.34 12.80
N THR A 146 -15.17 -10.83 13.37
CA THR A 146 -15.18 -11.64 14.60
C THR A 146 -14.40 -10.93 15.71
N LEU A 147 -15.02 -10.81 16.89
CA LEU A 147 -14.39 -10.23 18.09
C LEU A 147 -13.56 -11.25 18.87
N GLN A 148 -13.59 -12.52 18.45
CA GLN A 148 -12.84 -13.61 19.07
C GLN A 148 -12.49 -14.65 18.01
N VAL A 149 -11.30 -14.52 17.44
CA VAL A 149 -10.68 -15.57 16.63
C VAL A 149 -10.39 -16.76 17.53
N LYS A 150 -10.81 -17.95 17.10
CA LYS A 150 -10.62 -19.20 17.85
C LYS A 150 -9.39 -19.96 17.39
N GLY A 151 -9.02 -19.82 16.11
CA GLY A 151 -7.81 -20.43 15.56
C GLY A 151 -6.56 -20.02 16.34
N LYS A 152 -5.68 -20.98 16.58
CA LYS A 152 -4.38 -20.79 17.25
C LYS A 152 -3.22 -20.88 16.30
N THR A 153 -3.42 -21.49 15.13
CA THR A 153 -2.42 -21.63 14.08
C THR A 153 -2.81 -20.85 12.83
N LYS A 154 -1.83 -20.54 11.98
CA LYS A 154 -2.04 -19.87 10.68
C LYS A 154 -3.16 -20.52 9.87
N ASP A 155 -3.17 -21.85 9.78
CA ASP A 155 -4.17 -22.59 9.00
C ASP A 155 -5.58 -22.46 9.57
N GLU A 156 -5.72 -22.55 10.89
CA GLU A 156 -7.01 -22.41 11.55
C GLU A 156 -7.57 -20.99 11.40
N VAL A 157 -6.71 -19.97 11.50
CA VAL A 157 -7.10 -18.57 11.30
C VAL A 157 -7.50 -18.34 9.83
N ILE A 158 -6.73 -18.85 8.87
CA ILE A 158 -7.07 -18.72 7.44
C ILE A 158 -8.43 -19.38 7.15
N GLU A 159 -8.68 -20.58 7.67
CA GLU A 159 -9.96 -21.29 7.51
C GLU A 159 -11.13 -20.52 8.15
N GLU A 160 -10.95 -19.99 9.37
CA GLU A 160 -11.96 -19.23 10.09
C GLU A 160 -12.34 -17.95 9.32
N MET A 161 -11.35 -17.19 8.87
CA MET A 161 -11.56 -15.95 8.14
C MET A 161 -12.14 -16.17 6.74
N ALA A 162 -11.69 -17.20 6.01
CA ALA A 162 -12.26 -17.58 4.72
C ALA A 162 -13.72 -18.04 4.85
N SER A 163 -14.06 -18.74 5.95
CA SER A 163 -15.43 -19.15 6.25
C SER A 163 -16.36 -17.97 6.58
N LEU A 164 -15.84 -16.89 7.18
CA LEU A 164 -16.62 -15.65 7.37
C LEU A 164 -16.96 -15.00 6.02
N LEU A 165 -15.99 -14.94 5.11
CA LEU A 165 -16.17 -14.37 3.76
C LEU A 165 -17.13 -15.22 2.92
N GLU A 166 -17.04 -16.56 3.01
CA GLU A 166 -17.99 -17.47 2.35
C GLU A 166 -19.42 -17.24 2.85
N LYS A 167 -19.63 -17.16 4.18
CA LYS A 167 -20.95 -16.93 4.78
C LYS A 167 -21.56 -15.56 4.43
N ASP A 168 -20.74 -14.53 4.23
CA ASP A 168 -21.19 -13.21 3.75
C ASP A 168 -21.58 -13.23 2.25
N GLY A 169 -21.27 -14.31 1.52
CA GLY A 169 -21.48 -14.39 0.07
C GLY A 169 -20.44 -13.60 -0.73
N THR A 170 -19.28 -13.31 -0.11
CA THR A 170 -18.13 -12.65 -0.74
C THR A 170 -17.47 -13.59 -1.75
N LEU A 171 -17.35 -14.88 -1.41
CA LEU A 171 -16.62 -15.87 -2.20
C LEU A 171 -17.56 -16.66 -3.11
N THR A 172 -17.10 -16.98 -4.31
CA THR A 172 -17.72 -17.99 -5.17
C THR A 172 -17.14 -19.39 -4.92
N ASP A 173 -15.89 -19.47 -4.45
CA ASP A 173 -15.19 -20.71 -4.13
C ASP A 173 -14.19 -20.47 -2.99
N LYS A 174 -14.49 -21.00 -1.79
CA LYS A 174 -13.65 -20.85 -0.61
C LYS A 174 -12.29 -21.53 -0.76
N GLU A 175 -12.23 -22.73 -1.33
CA GLU A 175 -10.98 -23.49 -1.42
C GLU A 175 -10.03 -22.86 -2.44
N THR A 176 -10.54 -22.38 -3.57
CA THR A 176 -9.73 -21.62 -4.53
C THR A 176 -9.21 -20.32 -3.91
N PHE A 177 -10.01 -19.63 -3.09
CA PHE A 177 -9.56 -18.43 -2.39
C PHE A 177 -8.47 -18.74 -1.36
N LYS A 178 -8.65 -19.77 -0.51
CA LYS A 178 -7.63 -20.20 0.47
C LYS A 178 -6.33 -20.59 -0.23
N LYS A 179 -6.40 -21.33 -1.33
CA LYS A 179 -5.21 -21.69 -2.12
C LYS A 179 -4.44 -20.45 -2.56
N ALA A 180 -5.13 -19.41 -3.05
CA ALA A 180 -4.50 -18.15 -3.44
C ALA A 180 -3.85 -17.42 -2.23
N ILE A 181 -4.46 -17.49 -1.05
CA ILE A 181 -3.86 -16.96 0.19
C ILE A 181 -2.58 -17.73 0.53
N TYR A 182 -2.59 -19.06 0.45
CA TYR A 182 -1.40 -19.88 0.72
C TYR A 182 -0.28 -19.64 -0.30
N GLU A 183 -0.61 -19.50 -1.58
CA GLU A 183 0.36 -19.12 -2.62
C GLU A 183 0.99 -17.75 -2.31
N ARG A 184 0.21 -16.80 -1.78
CA ARG A 184 0.73 -15.50 -1.32
C ARG A 184 1.61 -15.63 -0.08
N GLU A 185 1.19 -16.39 0.92
CA GLU A 185 1.93 -16.63 2.17
C GLU A 185 3.25 -17.36 1.94
N ALA A 186 3.31 -18.28 0.96
CA ALA A 186 4.52 -19.02 0.62
C ALA A 186 5.64 -18.12 0.07
N MET A 187 5.32 -16.94 -0.47
CA MET A 187 6.34 -15.98 -0.91
C MET A 187 6.99 -15.25 0.27
N SER A 188 6.18 -14.85 1.25
CA SER A 188 6.61 -14.29 2.53
C SER A 188 5.39 -14.18 3.43
N THR A 189 5.61 -14.33 4.74
CA THR A 189 4.56 -14.15 5.76
C THR A 189 3.88 -12.79 5.63
N THR A 190 2.56 -12.74 5.85
CA THR A 190 1.81 -11.48 5.99
C THR A 190 1.51 -11.14 7.45
N GLY A 191 2.08 -11.88 8.40
CA GLY A 191 2.22 -11.42 9.79
C GLY A 191 3.30 -10.34 9.85
N MET A 192 2.90 -9.07 9.81
CA MET A 192 3.84 -7.93 9.75
C MET A 192 4.51 -7.61 11.09
N GLY A 193 4.15 -8.33 12.15
CA GLY A 193 4.55 -8.02 13.52
C GLY A 193 3.63 -7.00 14.19
N MET A 194 4.02 -6.56 15.39
CA MET A 194 3.23 -5.66 16.25
C MET A 194 1.81 -6.20 16.54
N GLY A 195 1.65 -7.53 16.55
CA GLY A 195 0.36 -8.18 16.78
C GLY A 195 -0.60 -8.17 15.58
N ILE A 196 -0.13 -7.96 14.34
CA ILE A 196 -1.00 -7.78 13.16
C ILE A 196 -0.67 -8.77 12.03
N ALA A 197 -1.70 -9.39 11.46
CA ALA A 197 -1.63 -10.19 10.24
C ALA A 197 -2.57 -9.64 9.14
N ILE A 198 -2.11 -9.56 7.89
CA ILE A 198 -2.89 -9.06 6.76
C ILE A 198 -2.85 -10.04 5.57
N PRO A 199 -3.42 -11.25 5.70
CA PRO A 199 -3.48 -12.21 4.61
C PRO A 199 -4.36 -11.66 3.49
N HIS A 200 -3.87 -11.69 2.25
CA HIS A 200 -4.55 -11.04 1.14
C HIS A 200 -4.33 -11.78 -0.18
N ALA A 201 -5.37 -11.80 -1.02
CA ALA A 201 -5.27 -12.41 -2.34
C ALA A 201 -6.16 -11.71 -3.37
N LYS A 202 -5.73 -11.81 -4.62
CA LYS A 202 -6.48 -11.41 -5.80
C LYS A 202 -6.82 -12.67 -6.60
N THR A 203 -8.11 -12.98 -6.77
CA THR A 203 -8.54 -14.21 -7.44
C THR A 203 -9.95 -14.09 -8.01
N ASN A 204 -10.25 -14.87 -9.05
CA ASN A 204 -11.60 -14.99 -9.62
C ASN A 204 -12.60 -15.70 -8.70
N ALA A 205 -12.13 -16.25 -7.58
CA ALA A 205 -12.97 -16.83 -6.53
C ALA A 205 -13.68 -15.78 -5.64
N VAL A 206 -13.47 -14.49 -5.89
CA VAL A 206 -14.11 -13.38 -5.16
C VAL A 206 -15.20 -12.75 -6.02
N LYS A 207 -16.43 -12.74 -5.52
CA LYS A 207 -17.59 -12.09 -6.18
C LYS A 207 -17.58 -10.59 -5.94
N ILE A 208 -17.37 -10.18 -4.69
CA ILE A 208 -17.45 -8.78 -4.23
C ILE A 208 -16.21 -8.52 -3.36
N PRO A 209 -15.43 -7.45 -3.58
CA PRO A 209 -14.32 -7.11 -2.71
C PRO A 209 -14.77 -6.90 -1.25
N ARG A 210 -14.06 -7.49 -0.29
CA ARG A 210 -14.42 -7.47 1.13
C ARG A 210 -13.19 -7.65 2.02
N VAL A 211 -13.22 -7.06 3.20
CA VAL A 211 -12.26 -7.36 4.27
C VAL A 211 -12.96 -8.12 5.39
N ALA A 212 -12.39 -9.25 5.80
CA ALA A 212 -12.75 -9.90 7.04
C ALA A 212 -11.78 -9.49 8.15
N VAL A 213 -12.32 -9.17 9.32
CA VAL A 213 -11.58 -8.64 10.47
C VAL A 213 -11.74 -9.58 11.64
N GLY A 214 -10.64 -9.99 12.25
CA GLY A 214 -10.62 -10.86 13.42
C GLY A 214 -9.79 -10.28 14.54
N ILE A 215 -10.28 -10.44 15.76
CA ILE A 215 -9.61 -10.00 17.00
C ILE A 215 -9.40 -11.20 17.91
N SER A 216 -8.20 -11.35 18.47
CA SER A 216 -7.84 -12.36 19.46
C SER A 216 -7.14 -11.71 20.65
N LYS A 217 -7.78 -11.74 21.82
CA LYS A 217 -7.15 -11.27 23.07
C LYS A 217 -5.99 -12.17 23.51
N GLU A 218 -6.07 -13.45 23.19
CA GLU A 218 -5.05 -14.45 23.57
C GLU A 218 -3.90 -14.53 22.55
N GLY A 219 -4.07 -13.92 21.37
CA GLY A 219 -3.17 -14.07 20.25
C GLY A 219 -3.33 -15.41 19.51
N PHE A 220 -2.72 -15.50 18.34
CA PHE A 220 -2.57 -16.70 17.52
C PHE A 220 -1.22 -16.68 16.81
N ASP A 221 -0.68 -17.88 16.54
CA ASP A 221 0.56 -18.01 15.78
C ASP A 221 0.26 -17.86 14.28
N PHE A 222 0.79 -16.80 13.68
CA PHE A 222 0.73 -16.54 12.25
C PHE A 222 2.11 -16.53 11.59
N ALA A 223 3.15 -17.03 12.28
CA ALA A 223 4.55 -16.89 11.89
C ALA A 223 4.89 -15.44 11.51
N SER A 224 4.60 -14.50 12.42
CA SER A 224 4.90 -13.07 12.25
C SER A 224 6.39 -12.84 12.05
N GLU A 225 6.75 -11.79 11.32
CA GLU A 225 8.14 -11.43 11.01
C GLU A 225 8.98 -11.15 12.26
N ASP A 226 8.37 -10.63 13.32
CA ASP A 226 8.99 -10.40 14.63
C ASP A 226 8.97 -11.63 15.57
N GLY A 227 8.35 -12.74 15.14
CA GLY A 227 8.19 -13.96 15.94
C GLY A 227 7.11 -13.88 17.02
N GLU A 228 6.41 -12.74 17.16
CA GLU A 228 5.38 -12.55 18.19
C GLU A 228 3.98 -12.99 17.70
N PRO A 229 3.08 -13.40 18.62
CA PRO A 229 1.71 -13.73 18.27
C PRO A 229 0.96 -12.54 17.65
N ALA A 230 0.12 -12.82 16.66
CA ALA A 230 -0.81 -11.83 16.12
C ALA A 230 -2.10 -11.81 16.93
N HIS A 231 -2.64 -10.61 17.14
CA HIS A 231 -3.89 -10.36 17.85
C HIS A 231 -4.98 -9.84 16.91
N LEU A 232 -4.60 -9.19 15.82
CA LEU A 232 -5.50 -8.68 14.79
C LEU A 232 -5.22 -9.37 13.46
N VAL A 233 -6.28 -9.78 12.76
CA VAL A 233 -6.19 -10.30 11.39
C VAL A 233 -7.12 -9.53 10.47
N PHE A 234 -6.58 -9.07 9.34
CA PHE A 234 -7.33 -8.38 8.29
C PHE A 234 -7.18 -9.14 6.98
N MET A 235 -8.13 -10.03 6.71
CA MET A 235 -8.11 -10.83 5.48
C MET A 235 -8.75 -10.07 4.33
N ILE A 236 -7.96 -9.72 3.30
CA ILE A 236 -8.43 -8.91 2.16
C ILE A 236 -8.73 -9.80 0.96
N ALA A 237 -10.01 -9.87 0.58
CA ALA A 237 -10.49 -10.62 -0.57
C ALA A 237 -10.83 -9.68 -1.73
N THR A 238 -10.16 -9.85 -2.88
CA THR A 238 -10.38 -9.01 -4.06
C THR A 238 -10.45 -9.84 -5.34
N ASN A 239 -11.22 -9.37 -6.32
CA ASN A 239 -11.38 -10.02 -7.62
C ASN A 239 -10.37 -9.50 -8.66
N GLU A 240 -10.21 -10.20 -9.78
CA GLU A 240 -9.23 -9.79 -10.80
C GLU A 240 -9.55 -8.43 -11.46
N ASN A 241 -10.85 -8.13 -11.54
CA ASN A 241 -11.42 -6.93 -12.18
C ASN A 241 -11.43 -5.68 -11.27
N GLY A 242 -11.04 -5.80 -10.00
CA GLY A 242 -11.16 -4.75 -8.98
C GLY A 242 -10.18 -3.59 -9.09
N GLY A 243 -9.36 -3.50 -10.15
CA GLY A 243 -8.36 -2.43 -10.33
C GLY A 243 -7.41 -2.25 -9.13
N ASP A 244 -6.84 -1.04 -8.99
CA ASP A 244 -5.95 -0.62 -7.89
C ASP A 244 -6.65 -0.57 -6.51
N LEU A 245 -7.93 -0.94 -6.40
CA LEU A 245 -8.70 -0.92 -5.16
C LEU A 245 -8.03 -1.75 -4.06
N HIS A 246 -7.43 -2.89 -4.44
CA HIS A 246 -6.69 -3.74 -3.52
C HIS A 246 -5.51 -3.02 -2.87
N LEU A 247 -4.64 -2.41 -3.68
CA LEU A 247 -3.45 -1.72 -3.22
C LEU A 247 -3.80 -0.46 -2.42
N LYS A 248 -4.85 0.27 -2.83
CA LYS A 248 -5.33 1.44 -2.11
C LYS A 248 -5.91 1.08 -0.74
N THR A 249 -6.71 0.01 -0.68
CA THR A 249 -7.28 -0.50 0.59
C THR A 249 -6.19 -0.97 1.52
N LEU A 250 -5.24 -1.75 1.01
CA LEU A 250 -4.09 -2.23 1.77
C LEU A 250 -3.27 -1.05 2.30
N ALA A 251 -2.93 -0.06 1.46
CA ALA A 251 -2.15 1.10 1.88
C ALA A 251 -2.88 1.95 2.95
N GLU A 252 -4.18 2.18 2.79
CA GLU A 252 -4.98 2.93 3.77
C GLU A 252 -5.08 2.18 5.10
N LEU A 253 -5.40 0.88 5.05
CA LEU A 253 -5.52 0.04 6.24
C LEU A 253 -4.17 -0.09 6.96
N SER A 254 -3.10 -0.44 6.25
CA SER A 254 -1.75 -0.54 6.82
C SER A 254 -1.31 0.78 7.45
N GLY A 255 -1.64 1.93 6.84
CA GLY A 255 -1.36 3.24 7.42
C GLY A 255 -2.06 3.48 8.76
N LYS A 256 -3.36 3.15 8.86
CA LYS A 256 -4.11 3.25 10.12
C LYS A 256 -3.54 2.32 11.19
N LEU A 257 -3.15 1.11 10.79
CA LEU A 257 -2.64 0.07 11.68
C LEU A 257 -1.24 0.36 12.26
N MET A 258 -0.51 1.36 11.76
CA MET A 258 0.72 1.84 12.40
C MET A 258 0.47 2.71 13.64
N HIS A 259 -0.78 3.13 13.89
CA HIS A 259 -1.12 3.95 15.04
C HIS A 259 -1.62 3.08 16.20
N GLU A 260 -0.87 3.06 17.30
CA GLU A 260 -1.17 2.26 18.50
C GLU A 260 -2.57 2.59 19.09
N GLU A 261 -2.94 3.87 19.14
CA GLU A 261 -4.28 4.29 19.60
C GLU A 261 -5.41 3.66 18.78
N PHE A 262 -5.19 3.47 17.47
CA PHE A 262 -6.16 2.86 16.58
C PHE A 262 -6.25 1.35 16.83
N THR A 263 -5.12 0.65 16.92
CA THR A 263 -5.10 -0.79 17.22
C THR A 263 -5.68 -1.09 18.61
N ASP A 264 -5.42 -0.24 19.60
CA ASP A 264 -6.01 -0.33 20.94
C ASP A 264 -7.52 -0.13 20.92
N SER A 265 -8.00 0.83 20.12
CA SER A 265 -9.44 1.06 19.93
C SER A 265 -10.12 -0.17 19.33
N LEU A 266 -9.47 -0.84 18.37
CA LEU A 266 -9.99 -2.09 17.81
C LEU A 266 -10.00 -3.21 18.86
N MET A 267 -8.91 -3.41 19.60
CA MET A 267 -8.79 -4.45 20.64
C MET A 267 -9.82 -4.30 21.77
N ASN A 268 -10.28 -3.07 22.04
CA ASN A 268 -11.25 -2.75 23.08
C ASN A 268 -12.70 -2.62 22.58
N ALA A 269 -12.94 -2.74 21.27
CA ALA A 269 -14.28 -2.64 20.72
C ALA A 269 -15.20 -3.74 21.25
N LYS A 270 -16.47 -3.38 21.47
CA LYS A 270 -17.49 -4.24 22.12
C LYS A 270 -18.46 -4.85 21.12
N SER A 271 -18.43 -4.41 19.86
CA SER A 271 -19.36 -4.85 18.83
C SER A 271 -18.72 -4.87 17.44
N ARG A 272 -19.30 -5.67 16.55
CA ARG A 272 -18.86 -5.76 15.15
C ARG A 272 -19.10 -4.45 14.40
N GLU A 273 -20.18 -3.76 14.74
CA GLU A 273 -20.60 -2.48 14.18
C GLU A 273 -19.69 -1.34 14.63
N GLU A 274 -19.10 -1.44 15.83
CA GLU A 274 -18.08 -0.50 16.31
C GLU A 274 -16.79 -0.65 15.52
N ILE A 275 -16.33 -1.88 15.29
CA ILE A 275 -15.16 -2.16 14.43
C ILE A 275 -15.34 -1.60 13.02
N VAL A 276 -16.49 -1.85 12.40
CA VAL A 276 -16.80 -1.30 11.06
C VAL A 276 -16.73 0.23 11.08
N ARG A 277 -17.33 0.89 12.09
CA ARG A 277 -17.29 2.35 12.22
C ARG A 277 -15.87 2.89 12.41
N LEU A 278 -15.04 2.23 13.20
CA LEU A 278 -13.63 2.60 13.38
C LEU A 278 -12.86 2.51 12.07
N LEU A 279 -13.10 1.46 11.28
CA LEU A 279 -12.40 1.24 10.00
C LEU A 279 -12.85 2.21 8.90
N GLU A 280 -14.13 2.59 8.88
CA GLU A 280 -14.71 3.52 7.91
C GLU A 280 -14.43 5.00 8.23
N ASN A 281 -14.14 5.34 9.49
CA ASN A 281 -13.76 6.70 9.86
C ASN A 281 -12.44 7.10 9.18
N LYS A 282 -12.46 8.27 8.52
CA LYS A 282 -11.32 8.86 7.80
C LYS A 282 -10.47 9.73 8.71
#